data_AF-A0A972UUH7-F1
#
_entry.id   AF-A0A972UUH7-F1
#
_cell.length_a   1.000
_cell.length_b   1.000
_cell.length_c   1.000
_cell.angle_alpha   90.00
_cell.angle_beta   90.00
_cell.angle_gamma   90.00
#
_symmetry.space_group_name_H-M   'P 1'
#
loop_
_entity.id
_entity.type
_entity.pdbx_description
1 polymer ?
#
loop_
_entity_poly.entity_id
_entity_poly.type
_entity_poly.pdbx_seq_one_letter_code
_entity_poly.pdbx_strand_id
1 'polypeptide(L)'
;SSTVATLLGRGLIVETLDRENTYILPGVDESGDPNTIQINNSDYYFSNVLFGPSELQVYDASTIRLQEVSLSYSLPSQILNKTPFGSVTFTASGYNLWYDAINTPDGANFDPNTSGLGVGNGFGFDYINGPSAKRYGFSAKITF
;
A
#
# COMPACT_ATOMS: atom_id res chain seq x y z
N SER A 1 0.80 2.09 -10.86
CA SER A 1 0.44 0.93 -10.05
C SER A 1 -0.52 0.06 -10.81
N SER A 2 -0.05 -1.10 -11.28
CA SER A 2 -0.90 -2.07 -11.97
C SER A 2 -1.94 -2.68 -11.02
N THR A 3 -1.61 -2.79 -9.72
CA THR A 3 -2.54 -3.29 -8.69
C THR A 3 -3.76 -2.38 -8.57
N VAL A 4 -3.55 -1.09 -8.32
CA VAL A 4 -4.67 -0.13 -8.11
C VAL A 4 -5.53 -0.04 -9.36
N ALA A 5 -4.92 0.09 -10.55
CA ALA A 5 -5.64 0.11 -11.81
C ALA A 5 -6.46 -1.17 -12.05
N THR A 6 -5.93 -2.34 -11.65
CA THR A 6 -6.66 -3.61 -11.76
C THR A 6 -7.86 -3.66 -10.82
N LEU A 7 -7.70 -3.19 -9.58
CA LEU A 7 -8.79 -3.15 -8.59
C LEU A 7 -9.92 -2.22 -9.04
N LEU A 8 -9.57 -1.04 -9.57
CA LEU A 8 -10.53 -0.10 -10.16
C LEU A 8 -11.19 -0.67 -11.42
N GLY A 9 -10.39 -1.11 -12.40
CA GLY A 9 -10.88 -1.60 -13.69
C GLY A 9 -11.76 -2.84 -13.59
N ARG A 10 -11.59 -3.66 -12.54
CA ARG A 10 -12.42 -4.85 -12.30
C ARG A 10 -13.56 -4.62 -11.30
N GLY A 11 -13.73 -3.41 -10.80
CA GLY A 11 -14.83 -3.07 -9.90
C GLY A 11 -14.74 -3.72 -8.51
N LEU A 12 -13.52 -3.92 -7.99
CA LEU A 12 -13.25 -4.67 -6.76
C LEU A 12 -13.18 -3.82 -5.49
N ILE A 13 -13.26 -2.49 -5.62
CA ILE A 13 -13.08 -1.54 -4.51
C ILE A 13 -14.22 -0.51 -4.45
N VAL A 14 -14.36 0.14 -3.31
CA VAL A 14 -15.54 0.98 -2.97
C VAL A 14 -15.72 2.18 -3.90
N GLU A 15 -14.65 2.65 -4.52
CA GLU A 15 -14.61 3.72 -5.53
C GLU A 15 -15.37 3.37 -6.82
N THR A 16 -15.75 2.10 -6.99
CA THR A 16 -16.44 1.58 -8.19
C THR A 16 -17.83 1.04 -7.86
N LEU A 17 -18.40 1.44 -6.71
CA LEU A 17 -19.71 0.97 -6.27
C LEU A 17 -20.83 1.41 -7.22
N ASP A 18 -20.71 2.61 -7.78
CA ASP A 18 -21.69 3.26 -8.64
C ASP A 18 -21.50 2.92 -10.13
N ARG A 19 -21.00 1.72 -10.42
CA ARG A 19 -20.48 1.36 -11.75
C ARG A 19 -21.45 1.43 -12.93
N GLU A 20 -22.74 1.33 -12.63
CA GLU A 20 -23.84 1.43 -13.59
C GLU A 20 -24.16 2.88 -13.96
N ASN A 21 -23.70 3.85 -13.17
CA ASN A 21 -23.93 5.25 -13.46
C ASN A 21 -23.16 5.66 -14.70
N THR A 22 -23.81 6.51 -15.48
CA THR A 22 -23.30 6.99 -16.77
C THR A 22 -22.94 8.46 -16.74
N TYR A 23 -21.92 8.82 -17.48
CA TYR A 23 -21.45 10.20 -17.64
C TYR A 23 -20.83 10.40 -19.02
N ILE A 24 -20.67 11.68 -19.39
CA ILE A 24 -19.97 12.10 -20.60
C ILE A 24 -18.66 12.72 -20.15
N LEU A 25 -17.54 12.16 -20.60
CA LEU A 25 -16.22 12.71 -20.30
C LEU A 25 -16.01 14.03 -21.06
N PRO A 26 -15.36 15.03 -20.45
CA PRO A 26 -14.97 16.25 -21.15
C PRO A 26 -13.96 15.91 -22.26
N GLY A 27 -14.18 16.47 -23.44
CA GLY A 27 -13.33 16.23 -24.61
C GLY A 27 -13.99 16.75 -25.88
N VAL A 28 -13.29 16.58 -26.99
CA VAL A 28 -13.81 16.89 -28.33
C VAL A 28 -13.69 15.66 -29.22
N ASP A 29 -14.55 15.58 -30.22
CA ASP A 29 -14.44 14.58 -31.27
C ASP A 29 -13.37 14.96 -32.33
N GLU A 30 -13.26 14.16 -33.39
CA GLU A 30 -12.32 14.41 -34.49
C GLU A 30 -12.57 15.72 -35.23
N SER A 31 -13.80 16.25 -35.16
CA SER A 31 -14.21 17.51 -35.80
C SER A 31 -14.01 18.73 -34.89
N GLY A 32 -13.65 18.51 -33.62
CA GLY A 32 -13.48 19.56 -32.60
C GLY A 32 -14.78 19.91 -31.87
N ASP A 33 -15.88 19.21 -32.15
CA ASP A 33 -17.15 19.41 -31.47
C ASP A 33 -17.14 18.75 -30.08
N PRO A 34 -17.89 19.28 -29.09
CA PRO A 34 -17.94 18.69 -27.75
C PRO A 34 -18.34 17.21 -27.77
N ASN A 35 -17.63 16.37 -27.03
CA ASN A 35 -17.95 14.94 -26.91
C ASN A 35 -19.37 14.74 -26.36
N THR A 36 -20.16 13.89 -27.03
CA THR A 36 -21.51 13.51 -26.60
C THR A 36 -21.64 12.01 -26.27
N ILE A 37 -20.55 11.26 -26.35
CA ILE A 37 -20.57 9.80 -26.08
C ILE A 37 -20.67 9.57 -24.58
N GLN A 38 -21.73 8.86 -24.19
CA GLN A 38 -21.99 8.46 -22.82
C GLN A 38 -21.34 7.11 -22.54
N ILE A 39 -20.61 7.02 -21.44
CA ILE A 39 -20.00 5.79 -20.93
C ILE A 39 -20.44 5.57 -19.48
N ASN A 40 -20.38 4.33 -18.99
CA ASN A 40 -20.55 4.06 -17.56
C ASN A 40 -19.20 3.99 -16.83
N ASN A 41 -19.24 3.94 -15.50
CA ASN A 41 -17.99 3.90 -14.71
C ASN A 41 -17.17 2.61 -14.95
N SER A 42 -17.84 1.49 -15.22
CA SER A 42 -17.18 0.24 -15.59
C SER A 42 -16.35 0.38 -16.87
N ASP A 43 -16.93 0.98 -17.91
CA ASP A 43 -16.26 1.21 -19.20
C ASP A 43 -15.07 2.17 -19.03
N TYR A 44 -15.22 3.20 -18.20
CA TYR A 44 -14.13 4.12 -17.89
C TYR A 44 -12.96 3.42 -17.19
N TYR A 45 -13.18 2.80 -16.03
CA TYR A 45 -12.07 2.21 -15.27
C TYR A 45 -11.45 1.03 -16.01
N PHE A 46 -12.24 0.21 -16.71
CA PHE A 46 -11.71 -0.91 -17.48
C PHE A 46 -10.91 -0.43 -18.70
N SER A 47 -11.52 0.40 -19.56
CA SER A 47 -10.92 0.74 -20.86
C SER A 47 -9.93 1.90 -20.79
N ASN A 48 -10.15 2.89 -19.90
CA ASN A 48 -9.32 4.09 -19.83
C ASN A 48 -8.28 4.05 -18.71
N VAL A 49 -8.58 3.43 -17.56
CA VAL A 49 -7.61 3.34 -16.45
C VAL A 49 -6.77 2.06 -16.55
N LEU A 50 -7.39 0.88 -16.64
CA LEU A 50 -6.66 -0.40 -16.67
C LEU A 50 -5.98 -0.67 -18.03
N PHE A 51 -6.69 -0.45 -19.14
CA PHE A 51 -6.17 -0.69 -20.49
C PHE A 51 -5.87 0.58 -21.30
N GLY A 52 -5.98 1.76 -20.68
CA GLY A 52 -5.72 3.03 -21.33
C GLY A 52 -4.30 3.57 -21.11
N PRO A 53 -4.11 4.89 -21.24
CA PRO A 53 -2.79 5.52 -21.12
C PRO A 53 -2.15 5.29 -19.75
N SER A 54 -0.82 5.05 -19.73
CA SER A 54 -0.07 4.76 -18.50
C SER A 54 -0.11 5.88 -17.45
N GLU A 55 -0.34 7.13 -17.86
CA GLU A 55 -0.43 8.28 -16.96
C GLU A 55 -1.54 8.10 -15.91
N LEU A 56 -2.68 7.50 -16.29
CA LEU A 56 -3.80 7.24 -15.38
C LEU A 56 -3.51 6.12 -14.36
N GLN A 57 -2.38 5.44 -14.51
CA GLN A 57 -1.88 4.44 -13.57
C GLN A 57 -0.78 5.01 -12.67
N VAL A 58 -0.44 6.29 -12.78
CA VAL A 58 0.53 6.94 -11.88
C VAL A 58 -0.21 7.47 -10.67
N TYR A 59 0.19 7.02 -9.49
CA TYR A 59 -0.37 7.45 -8.21
C TYR A 59 0.74 8.07 -7.36
N ASP A 60 0.36 9.04 -6.54
CA ASP A 60 1.28 9.64 -5.57
C ASP A 60 1.57 8.64 -4.44
N ALA A 61 2.87 8.38 -4.22
CA ALA A 61 3.39 7.41 -3.27
C ALA A 61 3.63 7.99 -1.86
N SER A 62 3.21 9.24 -1.60
CA SER A 62 3.34 9.89 -0.29
C SER A 62 2.58 9.10 0.78
N THR A 63 3.33 8.62 1.78
CA THR A 63 2.82 7.68 2.78
C THR A 63 3.28 8.04 4.17
N ILE A 64 2.35 8.00 5.13
CA ILE A 64 2.65 8.03 6.56
C ILE A 64 2.67 6.59 7.07
N ARG A 65 3.66 6.24 7.89
CA ARG A 65 3.84 4.85 8.33
C ARG A 65 4.32 4.71 9.76
N LEU A 66 3.70 3.77 10.48
CA LEU A 66 4.25 3.20 11.70
C LEU A 66 5.21 2.06 11.33
N GLN A 67 6.44 2.44 10.97
CA GLN A 67 7.44 1.51 10.41
C GLN A 67 7.95 0.51 11.45
N GLU A 68 8.28 0.96 12.66
CA GLU A 68 8.82 0.12 13.72
C GLU A 68 8.38 0.62 15.09
N VAL A 69 8.01 -0.32 15.97
CA VAL A 69 7.82 -0.09 17.40
C VAL A 69 8.53 -1.20 18.16
N SER A 70 9.29 -0.85 19.19
CA SER A 70 9.91 -1.84 20.08
C SER A 70 9.69 -1.46 21.55
N LEU A 71 9.40 -2.48 22.35
CA LEU A 71 9.29 -2.38 23.80
C LEU A 71 10.27 -3.36 24.42
N SER A 72 11.16 -2.85 25.26
CA SER A 72 12.16 -3.67 25.95
C SER A 72 12.03 -3.54 27.47
N TYR A 73 12.17 -4.65 28.17
CA TYR A 73 12.16 -4.71 29.62
C TYR A 73 13.38 -5.49 30.12
N SER A 74 14.22 -4.80 30.91
CA SER A 74 15.38 -5.39 31.56
C SER A 74 15.03 -5.77 32.99
N LEU A 75 15.32 -7.01 33.38
CA LEU A 75 15.08 -7.47 34.74
C LEU A 75 15.99 -6.71 35.73
N PRO A 76 15.46 -6.26 36.89
CA PRO A 76 16.28 -5.67 37.93
C PRO A 76 17.37 -6.64 38.41
N SER A 77 18.59 -6.15 38.58
CA SER A 77 19.74 -6.94 39.03
C SER A 77 19.48 -7.66 40.36
N GLN A 78 18.70 -7.05 41.25
CA GLN A 78 18.32 -7.64 42.55
C GLN A 78 17.66 -9.02 42.41
N ILE A 79 16.88 -9.24 41.35
CA ILE A 79 16.20 -10.51 41.09
C ILE A 79 17.18 -11.54 40.50
N LEU A 80 18.22 -11.08 39.81
CA LEU A 80 19.25 -11.90 39.17
C LEU A 80 20.38 -12.33 40.12
N ASN A 81 20.52 -11.69 41.28
CA ASN A 81 21.60 -11.94 42.26
C ASN A 81 21.76 -13.41 42.72
N LYS A 82 20.73 -14.24 42.60
CA LYS A 82 20.77 -15.68 42.93
C LYS A 82 20.82 -16.59 41.70
N THR A 83 21.10 -16.03 40.53
CA THR A 83 21.15 -16.73 39.24
C THR A 83 22.55 -16.59 38.63
N PRO A 84 22.95 -17.46 37.69
CA PRO A 84 24.24 -17.34 37.01
C PRO A 84 24.22 -16.28 35.87
N PHE A 85 23.30 -15.32 35.93
CA PHE A 85 23.10 -14.35 34.85
C PHE A 85 23.46 -12.94 35.31
N GLY A 86 24.27 -12.23 34.51
CA GLY A 86 24.59 -10.82 34.73
C GLY A 86 23.44 -9.88 34.35
N SER A 87 22.75 -10.15 33.24
CA SER A 87 21.63 -9.33 32.75
C SER A 87 20.67 -10.16 31.90
N VAL A 88 19.39 -9.81 31.97
CA VAL A 88 18.32 -10.40 31.16
C VAL A 88 17.41 -9.29 30.67
N THR A 89 17.26 -9.17 29.36
CA THR A 89 16.36 -8.21 28.70
C THR A 89 15.45 -8.95 27.75
N PHE A 90 14.15 -8.69 27.84
CA PHE A 90 13.16 -9.13 26.86
C PHE A 90 12.77 -7.95 25.96
N THR A 91 12.65 -8.19 24.66
CA THR A 91 12.21 -7.19 23.70
C THR A 91 11.10 -7.77 22.85
N ALA A 92 9.98 -7.06 22.73
CA ALA A 92 8.96 -7.28 21.72
C ALA A 92 9.10 -6.17 20.66
N SER A 93 9.08 -6.55 19.38
CA SER A 93 9.16 -5.62 18.27
C SER A 93 8.04 -5.86 17.26
N GLY A 94 7.65 -4.80 16.58
CA GLY A 94 6.67 -4.82 15.50
C GLY A 94 7.17 -3.98 14.34
N TYR A 95 7.00 -4.48 13.12
CA TYR A 95 7.44 -3.84 11.89
C TYR A 95 6.29 -3.74 10.89
N ASN A 96 6.25 -2.61 10.18
CA ASN A 96 5.23 -2.28 9.19
C ASN A 96 3.81 -2.42 9.76
N LEU A 97 3.57 -1.85 10.95
CA LEU A 97 2.35 -2.10 11.73
C LEU A 97 1.12 -1.40 11.15
N TRP A 98 1.32 -0.25 10.52
CA TRP A 98 0.26 0.54 9.90
C TRP A 98 0.86 1.52 8.89
N TYR A 99 0.10 1.84 7.85
CA TYR A 99 0.44 2.88 6.89
C TYR A 99 -0.84 3.56 6.38
N ASP A 100 -0.67 4.73 5.80
CA ASP A 100 -1.70 5.51 5.11
C ASP A 100 -1.09 6.19 3.88
N ALA A 101 -1.65 5.89 2.70
CA ALA A 101 -1.18 6.37 1.40
C ALA A 101 -2.11 7.48 0.91
N ILE A 102 -1.73 8.72 1.21
CA ILE A 102 -2.61 9.91 1.27
C ILE A 102 -3.42 10.16 -0.03
N ASN A 103 -2.82 9.85 -1.18
CA ASN A 103 -3.37 10.17 -2.50
C ASN A 103 -3.58 8.91 -3.36
N THR A 104 -3.73 7.75 -2.72
CA THR A 104 -4.12 6.48 -3.35
C THR A 104 -5.56 6.16 -2.97
N PRO A 105 -6.37 5.52 -3.83
CA PRO A 105 -7.72 5.09 -3.46
C PRO A 105 -7.73 4.27 -2.16
N ASP A 106 -8.50 4.72 -1.16
CA ASP A 106 -8.59 4.08 0.16
C ASP A 106 -9.00 2.61 0.06
N GLY A 107 -9.94 2.30 -0.83
CA GLY A 107 -10.43 0.94 -1.08
C GLY A 107 -9.38 0.01 -1.65
N ALA A 108 -8.34 0.55 -2.29
CA ALA A 108 -7.23 -0.26 -2.79
C ALA A 108 -6.37 -0.82 -1.66
N ASN A 109 -6.35 -0.15 -0.49
CA ASN A 109 -5.53 -0.51 0.68
C ASN A 109 -4.12 -0.97 0.23
N PHE A 110 -3.49 -0.11 -0.58
CA PHE A 110 -2.27 -0.41 -1.29
C PHE A 110 -1.09 0.26 -0.60
N ASP A 111 -0.08 -0.54 -0.28
CA ASP A 111 1.17 -0.05 0.27
C ASP A 111 2.17 0.30 -0.85
N PRO A 112 2.51 1.59 -1.05
CA PRO A 112 3.43 1.99 -2.11
C PRO A 112 4.91 1.70 -1.81
N ASN A 113 5.26 1.20 -0.61
CA ASN A 113 6.61 0.69 -0.34
C ASN A 113 6.79 -0.72 -0.92
N THR A 114 6.67 -0.81 -2.23
CA THR A 114 6.88 -2.03 -3.01
C THR A 114 7.92 -1.78 -4.10
N SER A 115 8.64 -2.83 -4.47
CA SER A 115 9.55 -2.80 -5.62
C SER A 115 9.23 -3.96 -6.54
N GLY A 116 8.42 -3.69 -7.57
CA GLY A 116 8.05 -4.70 -8.56
C GLY A 116 9.18 -5.10 -9.51
N LEU A 117 10.23 -4.27 -9.61
CA LEU A 117 11.38 -4.51 -10.48
C LEU A 117 12.63 -4.99 -9.72
N GLY A 118 12.54 -5.15 -8.39
CA GLY A 118 13.65 -5.61 -7.56
C GLY A 118 14.70 -4.53 -7.28
N VAL A 119 15.95 -4.94 -7.11
CA VAL A 119 17.06 -4.05 -6.77
C VAL A 119 17.56 -3.34 -8.03
N GLY A 120 17.50 -2.01 -8.06
CA GLY A 120 17.96 -1.20 -9.18
C GLY A 120 17.24 0.14 -9.22
N ASN A 121 17.20 0.77 -10.39
CA ASN A 121 16.59 2.10 -10.56
C ASN A 121 15.08 2.05 -10.87
N GLY A 122 14.44 0.89 -10.73
CA GLY A 122 13.02 0.65 -11.00
C GLY A 122 12.09 0.92 -9.81
N PHE A 123 12.44 1.86 -8.93
CA PHE A 123 11.63 2.19 -7.75
C PHE A 123 10.27 2.77 -8.14
N GLY A 124 9.24 2.48 -7.35
CA GLY A 124 7.87 2.98 -7.55
C GLY A 124 7.03 2.20 -8.56
N PHE A 125 7.63 1.23 -9.27
CA PHE A 125 6.87 0.34 -10.14
C PHE A 125 6.19 -0.78 -9.35
N ASP A 126 4.89 -0.93 -9.62
CA ASP A 126 4.08 -2.02 -9.11
C ASP A 126 3.42 -2.79 -10.26
N TYR A 127 3.58 -4.13 -10.22
CA TYR A 127 3.08 -5.07 -11.22
C TYR A 127 2.25 -6.17 -10.57
N ILE A 128 1.26 -5.81 -9.76
CA ILE A 128 0.45 -6.79 -9.01
C ILE A 128 1.36 -7.56 -8.04
N ASN A 129 2.18 -6.82 -7.31
CA ASN A 129 3.08 -7.42 -6.33
C ASN A 129 2.29 -8.01 -5.16
N GLY A 130 2.91 -8.95 -4.46
CA GLY A 130 2.36 -9.46 -3.21
C GLY A 130 2.15 -8.31 -2.21
N PRO A 131 1.08 -8.38 -1.39
CA PRO A 131 0.80 -7.35 -0.40
C PRO A 131 1.92 -7.26 0.63
N SER A 132 2.12 -6.08 1.20
CA SER A 132 3.09 -5.89 2.28
C SER A 132 2.64 -6.63 3.55
N ALA A 133 3.62 -7.10 4.34
CA ALA A 133 3.37 -7.87 5.55
C ALA A 133 3.57 -7.02 6.80
N LYS A 134 2.70 -7.21 7.80
CA LYS A 134 2.96 -6.78 9.19
C LYS A 134 3.76 -7.88 9.89
N ARG A 135 4.82 -7.52 10.60
CA ARG A 135 5.70 -8.50 11.27
C ARG A 135 5.81 -8.19 12.75
N TYR A 136 5.91 -9.23 13.56
CA TYR A 136 6.13 -9.14 15.00
C TYR A 136 7.32 -10.01 15.37
N GLY A 137 8.13 -9.54 16.31
CA GLY A 137 9.32 -10.20 16.79
C GLY A 137 9.37 -10.22 18.31
N PHE A 138 10.03 -11.25 18.85
CA PHE A 138 10.35 -11.33 20.27
C PHE A 138 11.79 -11.79 20.41
N SER A 139 12.53 -11.17 21.32
CA SER A 139 13.91 -11.54 21.61
C SER A 139 14.20 -11.50 23.12
N ALA A 140 15.14 -12.34 23.54
CA ALA A 140 15.69 -12.35 24.89
C ALA A 140 17.22 -12.24 24.80
N LYS A 141 17.79 -11.23 25.46
CA LYS A 141 19.23 -11.04 25.59
C LYS A 141 19.67 -11.40 26.99
N ILE A 142 20.58 -12.36 27.11
CA ILE A 142 21.07 -12.90 28.38
C ILE A 142 22.59 -12.80 28.40
N THR A 143 23.15 -12.35 29.52
CA THR A 143 24.60 -12.41 29.79
C THR A 143 24.86 -13.29 31.00
N PHE A 144 26.01 -13.97 31.03
CA PHE A 144 26.44 -14.89 32.10
C PHE A 144 27.46 -14.19 32.99
#